data_AF-A0A2G5LAG0-F1
#
_entry.id   AF-A0A2G5LAG0-F1
#
_cell.length_a   1.000
_cell.length_b   1.000
_cell.length_c   1.000
_cell.angle_alpha   90.00
_cell.angle_beta   90.00
_cell.angle_gamma   90.00
#
_symmetry.space_group_name_H-M   'P 1'
#
loop_
_entity.id
_entity.type
_entity.pdbx_description
1 polymer ?
#
loop_
_entity_poly.entity_id
_entity_poly.type
_entity_poly.pdbx_seq_one_letter_code
_entity_poly.pdbx_strand_id
1 'polypeptide(L)'
;MSFLKSAINQVGRDMGKVVSNQVFNNSHSTPYRRVSQNARLKTTAQNKSLKSDFDKAIDFQTGHRPSTLIAKISGVYTVIKNEANQYISDGYLDTSESASLFEMMNRFNMKIDDVCDVLEIDEVANEKEINQLITIVDKTNKLFKETLKVSADGCIERKSEHEIEATKIENVSFLNYVGLHLIWMGKYARGQEKNVWKAVLANIFDIITITFPVTRVYLLLKGVFTFPSESKRRITLKNAHNKLAELEGKRAESYLNIG
;
A
#
# COMPACT_ATOMS: atom_id res chain seq x y z
N MET A 1 -33.04 16.28 -11.04
CA MET A 1 -32.02 16.44 -9.98
C MET A 1 -31.74 15.19 -9.13
N SER A 2 -32.62 14.17 -9.09
CA SER A 2 -32.35 12.86 -8.44
C SER A 2 -31.05 12.15 -8.89
N PHE A 3 -30.60 12.39 -10.13
CA PHE A 3 -29.41 11.74 -10.70
C PHE A 3 -28.09 12.17 -10.05
N LEU A 4 -27.92 13.45 -9.72
CA LEU A 4 -26.67 14.00 -9.15
C LEU A 4 -26.47 13.49 -7.71
N LYS A 5 -27.53 13.60 -6.89
CA LYS A 5 -27.57 13.06 -5.54
C LYS A 5 -27.42 11.53 -5.53
N SER A 6 -28.03 10.83 -6.49
CA SER A 6 -27.87 9.38 -6.67
C SER A 6 -26.43 9.00 -7.05
N ALA A 7 -25.80 9.74 -7.97
CA ALA A 7 -24.42 9.51 -8.38
C ALA A 7 -23.44 9.74 -7.22
N ILE A 8 -23.60 10.84 -6.47
CA ILE A 8 -22.81 11.14 -5.26
C ILE A 8 -22.96 10.02 -4.23
N ASN A 9 -24.19 9.55 -3.99
CA ASN A 9 -24.48 8.51 -3.01
C ASN A 9 -23.95 7.14 -3.44
N GLN A 10 -24.05 6.78 -4.72
CA GLN A 10 -23.50 5.54 -5.25
C GLN A 10 -21.98 5.52 -5.09
N VAL A 11 -21.35 6.61 -5.50
CA VAL A 11 -19.91 6.82 -5.40
C VAL A 11 -19.43 6.77 -3.94
N GLY A 12 -20.08 7.48 -3.02
CA GLY A 12 -19.75 7.45 -1.60
C GLY A 12 -19.91 6.06 -0.96
N ARG A 13 -20.96 5.32 -1.34
CA ARG A 13 -21.20 3.96 -0.85
C ARG A 13 -20.15 2.96 -1.35
N ASP A 14 -19.80 3.03 -2.63
CA ASP A 14 -18.87 2.09 -3.24
C ASP A 14 -17.43 2.35 -2.73
N MET A 15 -17.10 3.61 -2.42
CA MET A 15 -15.86 3.99 -1.75
C MET A 15 -15.77 3.56 -0.28
N GLY A 16 -16.84 3.74 0.50
CA GLY A 16 -16.87 3.35 1.92
C GLY A 16 -16.55 1.86 2.09
N LYS A 17 -16.97 1.02 1.14
CA LYS A 17 -16.61 -0.40 1.10
C LYS A 17 -15.11 -0.62 0.92
N VAL A 18 -14.42 0.13 0.05
CA VAL A 18 -12.99 -0.09 -0.24
C VAL A 18 -12.08 0.47 0.84
N VAL A 19 -12.41 1.65 1.35
CA VAL A 19 -11.75 2.24 2.51
C VAL A 19 -11.84 1.28 3.71
N SER A 20 -13.01 0.69 3.96
CA SER A 20 -13.22 -0.29 5.03
C SER A 20 -12.54 -1.64 4.76
N ASN A 21 -12.64 -2.18 3.54
CA ASN A 21 -12.20 -3.54 3.22
C ASN A 21 -10.70 -3.66 2.94
N GLN A 22 -9.99 -2.56 2.65
CA GLN A 22 -8.62 -2.62 2.14
C GLN A 22 -7.65 -1.70 2.85
N VAL A 23 -8.04 -0.45 3.11
CA VAL A 23 -7.19 0.52 3.80
C VAL A 23 -7.20 0.27 5.31
N PHE A 24 -8.37 -0.07 5.89
CA PHE A 24 -8.52 -0.20 7.35
C PHE A 24 -8.64 -1.62 7.90
N ASN A 25 -8.72 -2.64 7.03
CA ASN A 25 -8.95 -4.04 7.41
C ASN A 25 -7.85 -4.65 8.32
N ASN A 26 -6.74 -3.93 8.56
CA ASN A 26 -5.69 -4.31 9.51
C ASN A 26 -5.22 -3.17 10.45
N SER A 27 -5.78 -1.97 10.38
CA SER A 27 -5.37 -0.85 11.26
C SER A 27 -5.83 -1.02 12.72
N HIS A 28 -6.63 -2.05 13.00
CA HIS A 28 -7.09 -2.40 14.35
C HIS A 28 -6.54 -3.72 14.92
N SER A 29 -5.64 -4.44 14.23
CA SER A 29 -5.26 -5.80 14.65
C SER A 29 -3.78 -6.11 14.47
N THR A 30 -2.87 -5.27 14.95
CA THR A 30 -1.58 -5.71 15.52
C THR A 30 -0.88 -4.54 16.23
N PRO A 31 -0.96 -4.42 17.56
CA PRO A 31 0.00 -3.58 18.27
C PRO A 31 1.38 -4.21 18.08
N TYR A 32 2.27 -3.56 17.33
CA TYR A 32 3.68 -3.89 17.34
C TYR A 32 4.22 -3.58 18.74
N ARG A 33 4.26 -4.61 19.60
CA ARG A 33 4.83 -4.55 20.95
C ARG A 33 6.33 -4.34 20.82
N ARG A 34 6.78 -3.08 20.79
CA ARG A 34 8.18 -2.72 21.09
C ARG A 34 8.44 -3.09 22.55
N VAL A 35 9.01 -4.26 22.76
CA VAL A 35 9.62 -4.60 24.05
C VAL A 35 10.85 -3.72 24.24
N SER A 36 10.71 -2.76 25.16
CA SER A 36 11.76 -2.13 25.96
C SER A 36 12.92 -1.42 25.24
N GLN A 37 12.91 -0.08 25.25
CA GLN A 37 13.88 0.68 26.04
C GLN A 37 13.46 2.16 26.15
N ASN A 38 13.53 2.67 27.38
CA ASN A 38 13.19 4.03 27.76
C ASN A 38 13.98 5.08 26.95
N ALA A 39 13.29 5.80 26.06
CA ALA A 39 13.73 7.10 25.60
C ALA A 39 12.57 8.08 25.80
N ARG A 40 12.64 8.88 26.86
CA ARG A 40 11.82 10.07 27.06
C ARG A 40 12.18 11.07 25.96
N LEU A 41 11.53 11.00 24.80
CA LEU A 41 11.49 12.12 23.87
C LEU A 41 10.32 13.03 24.27
N LYS A 42 10.68 14.08 25.02
CA LYS A 42 9.92 15.32 25.01
C LYS A 42 9.99 15.89 23.59
N THR A 43 8.95 15.73 22.80
CA THR A 43 8.66 16.62 21.68
C THR A 43 7.33 17.30 21.93
N THR A 44 7.46 18.41 22.65
CA THR A 44 6.46 19.45 22.86
C THR A 44 6.01 19.99 21.50
N ALA A 45 4.69 20.06 21.31
CA ALA A 45 3.95 21.02 20.49
C ALA A 45 4.73 21.81 19.42
N GLN A 46 4.61 21.39 18.16
CA GLN A 46 4.73 22.26 16.97
C GLN A 46 4.14 21.55 15.73
N ASN A 47 2.84 21.25 15.75
CA ASN A 47 2.08 20.96 14.54
C ASN A 47 1.02 22.05 14.37
N LYS A 48 1.48 23.26 14.05
CA LYS A 48 0.61 24.21 13.34
C LYS A 48 0.47 23.63 11.94
N SER A 49 -0.65 22.94 11.72
CA SER A 49 -1.04 22.26 10.49
C SER A 49 -0.78 23.14 9.27
N LEU A 50 0.18 22.77 8.43
CA LEU A 50 0.15 23.18 7.03
C LEU A 50 -1.10 22.50 6.43
N LYS A 51 -2.22 23.24 6.35
CA LYS A 51 -3.40 22.80 5.59
C LYS A 51 -2.92 22.39 4.20
N SER A 52 -3.33 21.21 3.72
CA SER A 52 -3.01 20.79 2.36
C SER A 52 -3.60 21.77 1.35
N ASP A 53 -3.12 21.75 0.10
CA ASP A 53 -3.71 22.62 -0.93
C ASP A 53 -5.17 22.26 -1.19
N PHE A 54 -5.53 20.98 -1.04
CA PHE A 54 -6.93 20.54 -1.00
C PHE A 54 -7.70 21.16 0.17
N ASP A 55 -7.16 21.13 1.40
CA ASP A 55 -7.82 21.71 2.57
C ASP A 55 -8.10 23.20 2.40
N LYS A 56 -7.19 23.94 1.76
CA LYS A 56 -7.38 25.36 1.47
C LYS A 56 -8.44 25.56 0.39
N ALA A 57 -8.46 24.70 -0.63
CA ALA A 57 -9.37 24.84 -1.75
C ALA A 57 -10.82 24.51 -1.37
N ILE A 58 -11.05 23.49 -0.53
CA ILE A 58 -12.38 22.99 -0.15
C ILE A 58 -13.04 23.83 0.95
N ASP A 59 -12.25 24.57 1.74
CA ASP A 59 -12.69 25.36 2.90
C ASP A 59 -13.23 26.74 2.49
N PHE A 60 -14.30 26.75 1.69
CA PHE A 60 -15.02 27.97 1.31
C PHE A 60 -16.47 27.97 1.81
N GLN A 61 -17.00 29.17 2.06
CA GLN A 61 -18.37 29.37 2.51
C GLN A 61 -19.37 29.22 1.37
N THR A 62 -20.54 28.63 1.65
CA THR A 62 -21.59 28.40 0.64
C THR A 62 -22.50 29.61 0.42
N GLY A 63 -22.38 30.67 1.22
CA GLY A 63 -23.12 31.93 1.07
C GLY A 63 -22.66 32.83 -0.09
N HIS A 64 -21.85 32.33 -1.01
CA HIS A 64 -21.42 33.10 -2.19
C HIS A 64 -22.47 33.05 -3.31
N ARG A 65 -22.32 33.94 -4.30
CA ARG A 65 -23.14 33.90 -5.51
C ARG A 65 -22.96 32.55 -6.24
N PRO A 66 -24.01 31.99 -6.86
CA PRO A 66 -23.96 30.73 -7.63
C PRO A 66 -22.72 30.58 -8.52
N SER A 67 -22.44 31.57 -9.36
CA SER A 67 -21.26 31.58 -10.25
C SER A 67 -19.91 31.51 -9.53
N THR A 68 -19.83 32.08 -8.32
CA THR A 68 -18.62 32.03 -7.48
C THR A 68 -18.45 30.66 -6.82
N LEU A 69 -19.55 29.99 -6.46
CA LEU A 69 -19.51 28.62 -5.95
C LEU A 69 -18.98 27.66 -7.02
N ILE A 70 -19.46 27.79 -8.27
CA ILE A 70 -18.95 26.99 -9.39
C ILE A 70 -17.46 27.23 -9.64
N ALA A 71 -17.02 28.48 -9.61
CA ALA A 71 -15.60 28.81 -9.78
C ALA A 71 -14.72 28.17 -8.69
N LYS A 72 -15.19 28.18 -7.44
CA LYS A 72 -14.48 27.57 -6.30
C LYS A 72 -14.45 26.05 -6.41
N ILE A 73 -15.57 25.41 -6.74
CA ILE A 73 -15.64 23.95 -6.98
C ILE A 73 -14.72 23.52 -8.14
N SER A 74 -14.66 24.32 -9.22
CA SER A 74 -13.73 24.08 -10.32
C SER A 74 -12.26 24.15 -9.88
N GLY A 75 -11.94 25.10 -8.99
CA GLY A 75 -10.64 25.19 -8.33
C GLY A 75 -10.32 23.94 -7.51
N VAL A 76 -11.28 23.44 -6.72
CA VAL A 76 -11.12 22.19 -5.95
C VAL A 76 -10.85 21.00 -6.88
N TYR A 77 -11.63 20.84 -7.95
CA TYR A 77 -11.40 19.79 -8.95
C TYR A 77 -9.98 19.86 -9.53
N THR A 78 -9.46 21.06 -9.80
CA THR A 78 -8.10 21.24 -10.33
C THR A 78 -7.05 20.74 -9.34
N VAL A 79 -7.25 20.98 -8.04
CA VAL A 79 -6.36 20.47 -6.99
C VAL A 79 -6.43 18.95 -6.91
N ILE A 80 -7.65 18.38 -6.87
CA ILE A 80 -7.85 16.91 -6.87
C ILE A 80 -7.15 16.28 -8.08
N LYS A 81 -7.29 16.88 -9.27
CA LYS A 81 -6.63 16.41 -10.48
C LYS A 81 -5.12 16.38 -10.36
N ASN A 82 -4.52 17.42 -9.79
CA ASN A 82 -3.08 17.49 -9.64
C ASN A 82 -2.57 16.44 -8.65
N GLU A 83 -3.23 16.30 -7.50
CA GLU A 83 -2.87 15.29 -6.50
C GLU A 83 -3.06 13.86 -7.03
N ALA A 84 -4.19 13.57 -7.69
CA ALA A 84 -4.46 12.26 -8.26
C ALA A 84 -3.41 11.86 -9.31
N ASN A 85 -3.00 12.80 -10.17
CA ASN A 85 -1.94 12.58 -11.16
C ASN A 85 -0.57 12.36 -10.52
N GLN A 86 -0.31 13.00 -9.38
CA GLN A 86 0.93 12.79 -8.62
C GLN A 86 0.95 11.39 -8.00
N TYR A 87 -0.14 10.96 -7.38
CA TYR A 87 -0.23 9.64 -6.74
C TYR A 87 -0.09 8.49 -7.75
N ILE A 88 -0.58 8.63 -8.98
CA ILE A 88 -0.44 7.57 -10.00
C ILE A 88 0.80 7.71 -10.86
N SER A 89 1.72 8.62 -10.54
CA SER A 89 2.91 8.86 -11.35
C SER A 89 3.86 7.66 -11.41
N ASP A 90 3.83 6.80 -10.38
CA ASP A 90 4.55 5.53 -10.30
C ASP A 90 3.68 4.33 -10.74
N GLY A 91 2.46 4.58 -11.23
CA GLY A 91 1.51 3.57 -11.67
C GLY A 91 0.75 2.87 -10.54
N TYR A 92 0.85 3.32 -9.29
CA TYR A 92 0.29 2.60 -8.15
C TYR A 92 -0.10 3.51 -6.99
N LEU A 93 -1.31 3.36 -6.45
CA LEU A 93 -1.67 4.03 -5.20
C LEU A 93 -1.22 3.23 -3.99
N ASP A 94 -0.32 3.78 -3.19
CA ASP A 94 -0.01 3.21 -1.88
C ASP A 94 -1.18 3.37 -0.90
N THR A 95 -1.08 2.76 0.29
CA THR A 95 -2.17 2.78 1.28
C THR A 95 -2.49 4.19 1.77
N SER A 96 -1.49 5.08 1.86
CA SER A 96 -1.64 6.45 2.32
C SER A 96 -2.19 7.37 1.24
N GLU A 97 -1.74 7.19 0.00
CA GLU A 97 -2.24 7.90 -1.17
C GLU A 97 -3.68 7.51 -1.47
N SER A 98 -3.98 6.21 -1.37
CA SER A 98 -5.34 5.69 -1.46
C SER A 98 -6.22 6.36 -0.41
N ALA A 99 -5.83 6.32 0.87
CA ALA A 99 -6.59 6.94 1.95
C ALA A 99 -6.85 8.44 1.69
N SER A 100 -5.82 9.17 1.28
CA SER A 100 -5.91 10.61 0.98
C SER A 100 -6.84 10.89 -0.21
N LEU A 101 -6.75 10.10 -1.28
CA LEU A 101 -7.61 10.19 -2.46
C LEU A 101 -9.08 9.94 -2.11
N PHE A 102 -9.37 8.89 -1.34
CA PHE A 102 -10.71 8.56 -0.86
C PHE A 102 -11.27 9.65 0.07
N GLU A 103 -10.45 10.21 0.96
CA GLU A 103 -10.85 11.31 1.83
C GLU A 103 -11.20 12.56 1.02
N MET A 104 -10.35 12.95 0.07
CA MET A 104 -10.59 14.09 -0.81
C MET A 104 -11.90 13.94 -1.56
N MET A 105 -12.17 12.75 -2.10
CA MET A 105 -13.40 12.48 -2.83
C MET A 105 -14.64 12.57 -1.93
N ASN A 106 -14.58 12.01 -0.72
CA ASN A 106 -15.68 12.10 0.23
C ASN A 106 -15.98 13.55 0.60
N ARG A 107 -14.94 14.33 0.91
CA ARG A 107 -15.08 15.76 1.26
C ARG A 107 -15.54 16.60 0.08
N PHE A 108 -15.09 16.29 -1.13
CA PHE A 108 -15.59 16.89 -2.36
C PHE A 108 -17.09 16.62 -2.52
N ASN A 109 -17.51 15.37 -2.40
CA ASN A 109 -18.91 14.97 -2.51
C ASN A 109 -19.81 15.68 -1.48
N MET A 110 -19.39 15.76 -0.22
CA MET A 110 -20.10 16.53 0.81
C MET A 110 -20.21 18.02 0.43
N LYS A 111 -19.12 18.62 -0.07
CA LYS A 111 -19.12 20.03 -0.48
C LYS A 111 -20.02 20.27 -1.71
N ILE A 112 -20.08 19.32 -2.64
CA ILE A 112 -20.98 19.37 -3.78
C ILE A 112 -22.44 19.34 -3.30
N ASP A 113 -22.78 18.47 -2.33
CA ASP A 113 -24.14 18.42 -1.76
C ASP A 113 -24.54 19.77 -1.15
N ASP A 114 -23.64 20.39 -0.36
CA ASP A 114 -23.89 21.73 0.21
C ASP A 114 -24.13 22.79 -0.89
N VAL A 115 -23.38 22.72 -2.01
CA VAL A 115 -23.52 23.67 -3.13
C VAL A 115 -24.78 23.40 -3.93
N CYS A 116 -25.13 22.13 -4.15
CA CYS A 116 -26.38 21.71 -4.78
C CYS A 116 -27.57 22.30 -4.01
N ASP A 117 -27.62 22.14 -2.69
CA ASP A 117 -28.71 22.65 -1.86
C ASP A 117 -28.89 24.16 -2.00
N VAL A 118 -27.81 24.94 -2.19
CA VAL A 118 -27.89 26.40 -2.44
C VAL A 118 -28.42 26.72 -3.83
N LEU A 119 -27.97 25.99 -4.86
CA LEU A 119 -28.40 26.23 -6.23
C LEU A 119 -29.87 25.85 -6.45
N GLU A 120 -30.34 24.82 -5.74
CA GLU A 120 -31.72 24.32 -5.81
C GLU A 120 -32.76 25.28 -5.17
N ILE A 121 -32.32 26.31 -4.43
CA ILE A 121 -33.22 27.35 -3.88
C ILE A 121 -33.99 28.07 -5.01
N ASP A 122 -33.31 28.32 -6.14
CA ASP A 122 -33.90 28.92 -7.35
C ASP A 122 -33.35 28.21 -8.59
N GLU A 123 -33.89 27.01 -8.84
CA GLU A 123 -33.43 26.14 -9.93
C GLU A 123 -33.50 26.82 -11.31
N VAL A 124 -34.54 27.63 -11.54
CA VAL A 124 -34.77 28.29 -12.84
C VAL A 124 -33.71 29.36 -13.09
N ALA A 125 -33.39 30.17 -12.08
CA ALA A 125 -32.36 31.19 -12.21
C ALA A 125 -30.94 30.59 -12.32
N ASN A 126 -30.72 29.41 -11.73
CA ASN A 126 -29.39 28.79 -11.59
C ASN A 126 -29.12 27.64 -12.57
N GLU A 127 -29.98 27.41 -13.58
CA GLU A 127 -29.89 26.26 -14.49
C GLU A 127 -28.49 26.11 -15.13
N LYS A 128 -27.87 27.24 -15.51
CA LYS A 128 -26.53 27.26 -16.09
C LYS A 128 -25.48 26.75 -15.11
N GLU A 129 -25.49 27.26 -13.88
CA GLU A 129 -24.57 26.88 -12.81
C GLU A 129 -24.75 25.40 -12.42
N ILE A 130 -25.99 24.92 -12.37
CA ILE A 130 -26.30 23.50 -12.13
C ILE A 130 -25.67 22.61 -13.21
N ASN A 131 -25.82 22.97 -14.49
CA ASN A 131 -25.22 22.21 -15.59
C ASN A 131 -23.68 22.21 -15.54
N GLN A 132 -23.08 23.32 -15.10
CA GLN A 132 -21.63 23.38 -14.85
C GLN A 132 -21.21 22.48 -13.69
N LEU A 133 -21.99 22.44 -12.60
CA LEU A 133 -21.74 21.58 -11.45
C LEU A 133 -21.77 20.10 -11.85
N ILE A 134 -22.79 19.68 -12.62
CA ILE A 134 -22.91 18.32 -13.19
C ILE A 134 -21.63 17.97 -13.95
N THR A 135 -21.19 18.85 -14.85
CA THR A 135 -19.99 18.64 -15.66
C THR A 135 -18.72 18.47 -14.80
N ILE A 136 -18.60 19.23 -13.71
CA ILE A 136 -17.44 19.12 -12.81
C ILE A 136 -17.48 17.79 -12.05
N VAL A 137 -18.66 17.38 -11.56
CA VAL A 137 -18.85 16.10 -10.87
C VAL A 137 -18.54 14.92 -11.80
N ASP A 138 -19.01 14.95 -13.04
CA ASP A 138 -18.72 13.89 -14.03
C ASP A 138 -17.24 13.79 -14.35
N LYS A 139 -16.55 14.92 -14.54
CA LYS A 139 -15.10 14.96 -14.76
C LYS A 139 -14.33 14.41 -13.56
N THR A 140 -14.79 14.77 -12.36
CA THR A 140 -14.17 14.32 -11.10
C THR A 140 -14.34 12.81 -10.94
N ASN A 141 -15.56 12.29 -11.14
CA ASN A 141 -15.83 10.86 -11.10
C ASN A 141 -15.00 10.09 -12.13
N LYS A 142 -14.91 10.61 -13.37
CA LYS A 142 -14.10 9.99 -14.42
C LYS A 142 -12.61 9.94 -14.03
N LEU A 143 -12.07 11.04 -13.51
CA LEU A 143 -10.69 11.09 -13.02
C LEU A 143 -10.45 10.00 -11.97
N PHE A 144 -11.31 9.91 -10.94
CA PHE A 144 -11.16 8.92 -9.89
C PHE A 144 -11.23 7.48 -10.43
N LYS A 145 -12.16 7.19 -11.35
CA LYS A 145 -12.23 5.86 -12.00
C LYS A 145 -10.96 5.53 -12.78
N GLU A 146 -10.42 6.49 -13.53
CA GLU A 146 -9.17 6.33 -14.27
C GLU A 146 -7.98 6.08 -13.32
N THR A 147 -7.86 6.88 -12.25
CA THR A 147 -6.85 6.70 -11.21
C THR A 147 -6.92 5.32 -10.56
N LEU A 148 -8.12 4.86 -10.19
CA LEU A 148 -8.32 3.54 -9.59
C LEU A 148 -8.01 2.42 -10.58
N LYS A 149 -8.33 2.58 -11.87
CA LYS A 149 -7.99 1.61 -12.90
C LYS A 149 -6.48 1.46 -13.08
N VAL A 150 -5.75 2.58 -13.21
CA VAL A 150 -4.29 2.56 -13.30
C VAL A 150 -3.71 1.86 -12.07
N SER A 151 -4.18 2.21 -10.87
CA SER A 151 -3.71 1.56 -9.65
C SER A 151 -4.07 0.08 -9.57
N ALA A 152 -5.20 -0.35 -10.13
CA ALA A 152 -5.58 -1.75 -10.17
C ALA A 152 -4.62 -2.56 -11.04
N ASP A 153 -4.24 -2.02 -12.20
CA ASP A 153 -3.24 -2.62 -13.09
C ASP A 153 -1.88 -2.73 -12.36
N GLY A 154 -1.45 -1.68 -11.64
CA GLY A 154 -0.24 -1.73 -10.82
C GLY A 154 -0.31 -2.75 -9.67
N CYS A 155 -1.49 -2.96 -9.06
CA CYS A 155 -1.69 -4.01 -8.05
C CYS A 155 -1.56 -5.42 -8.67
N ILE A 156 -2.05 -5.62 -9.90
CA ILE A 156 -1.90 -6.89 -10.63
C ILE A 156 -0.43 -7.17 -10.93
N GLU A 157 0.34 -6.15 -11.33
CA GLU A 157 1.78 -6.28 -11.55
C GLU A 157 2.51 -6.68 -10.26
N ARG A 158 2.28 -5.97 -9.14
CA ARG A 158 2.89 -6.31 -7.85
C ARG A 158 2.49 -7.68 -7.31
N LYS A 159 1.26 -8.11 -7.57
CA LYS A 159 0.83 -9.48 -7.28
C LYS A 159 1.73 -10.49 -8.01
N SER A 160 1.93 -10.31 -9.32
CA SER A 160 2.79 -11.17 -10.14
C SER A 160 4.24 -11.18 -9.62
N GLU A 161 4.78 -10.02 -9.26
CA GLU A 161 6.13 -9.91 -8.68
C GLU A 161 6.26 -10.73 -7.38
N HIS A 162 5.28 -10.63 -6.48
CA HIS A 162 5.27 -11.40 -5.25
C HIS A 162 5.11 -12.91 -5.47
N GLU A 163 4.29 -13.32 -6.43
CA GLU A 163 4.18 -14.73 -6.83
C GLU A 163 5.52 -15.26 -7.38
N ILE A 164 6.19 -14.48 -8.24
CA ILE A 164 7.52 -14.81 -8.77
C ILE A 164 8.54 -14.93 -7.63
N GLU A 165 8.61 -13.97 -6.71
CA GLU A 165 9.51 -14.05 -5.55
C GLU A 165 9.21 -15.25 -4.65
N ALA A 166 7.94 -15.60 -4.46
CA ALA A 166 7.55 -16.81 -3.71
C ALA A 166 8.03 -18.10 -4.39
N THR A 167 8.05 -18.15 -5.73
CA THR A 167 8.55 -19.32 -6.48
C THR A 167 10.07 -19.46 -6.43
N LYS A 168 10.82 -18.35 -6.37
CA LYS A 168 12.28 -18.34 -6.22
C LYS A 168 12.73 -18.89 -4.85
N ILE A 169 11.87 -18.87 -3.84
CA ILE A 169 12.18 -19.39 -2.51
C ILE A 169 12.05 -20.92 -2.52
N GLU A 170 13.16 -21.59 -2.76
CA GLU A 170 13.26 -23.04 -2.67
C GLU A 170 13.20 -23.53 -1.21
N ASN A 171 12.52 -24.67 -1.04
CA ASN A 171 12.55 -25.42 0.21
C ASN A 171 13.94 -26.04 0.40
N VAL A 172 14.46 -25.93 1.62
CA VAL A 172 15.77 -26.47 1.93
C VAL A 172 15.63 -27.94 2.30
N SER A 173 16.27 -28.81 1.53
CA SER A 173 16.43 -30.23 1.89
C SER A 173 17.37 -30.37 3.09
N PHE A 174 16.98 -31.19 4.08
CA PHE A 174 17.78 -31.48 5.25
C PHE A 174 19.18 -31.99 4.88
N LEU A 175 19.25 -32.96 3.96
CA LEU A 175 20.52 -33.56 3.54
C LEU A 175 21.43 -32.52 2.86
N ASN A 176 20.88 -31.69 1.98
CA ASN A 176 21.67 -30.65 1.31
C ASN A 176 22.15 -29.59 2.31
N TYR A 177 21.30 -29.19 3.26
CA TYR A 177 21.65 -28.21 4.28
C TYR A 177 22.76 -28.68 5.21
N VAL A 178 22.61 -29.90 5.75
CA VAL A 178 23.61 -30.51 6.63
C VAL A 178 24.88 -30.81 5.86
N GLY A 179 24.77 -31.34 4.63
CA GLY A 179 25.91 -31.58 3.74
C GLY A 179 26.73 -30.32 3.46
N LEU A 180 26.07 -29.20 3.17
CA LEU A 180 26.75 -27.90 3.00
C LEU A 180 27.41 -27.41 4.29
N HIS A 181 26.82 -27.68 5.46
CA HIS A 181 27.48 -27.36 6.74
C HIS A 181 28.75 -28.19 6.95
N LEU A 182 28.72 -29.47 6.60
CA LEU A 182 29.86 -30.37 6.74
C LEU A 182 31.08 -29.91 5.94
N ILE A 183 30.90 -29.21 4.81
CA ILE A 183 31.99 -28.71 3.96
C ILE A 183 32.30 -27.22 4.15
N TRP A 184 31.99 -26.65 5.33
CA TRP A 184 32.20 -25.22 5.64
C TRP A 184 31.40 -24.23 4.77
N MET A 185 30.34 -24.70 4.10
CA MET A 185 29.42 -23.88 3.29
C MET A 185 28.11 -23.54 4.03
N GLY A 186 28.09 -23.58 5.36
CA GLY A 186 26.89 -23.30 6.16
C GLY A 186 26.31 -21.87 6.01
N LYS A 187 27.11 -20.90 5.55
CA LYS A 187 26.61 -19.56 5.17
C LYS A 187 25.82 -19.61 3.86
N TYR A 188 26.35 -20.30 2.86
CA TYR A 188 25.68 -20.53 1.59
C TYR A 188 24.39 -21.35 1.77
N ALA A 189 24.41 -22.36 2.65
CA ALA A 189 23.21 -23.12 3.03
C ALA A 189 22.08 -22.24 3.60
N ARG A 190 22.41 -21.08 4.18
CA ARG A 190 21.46 -20.08 4.70
C ARG A 190 21.08 -19.00 3.67
N GLY A 191 21.50 -19.16 2.41
CA GLY A 191 21.21 -18.22 1.33
C GLY A 191 22.13 -17.00 1.26
N GLN A 192 23.29 -17.02 1.93
CA GLN A 192 24.31 -15.98 1.75
C GLN A 192 25.17 -16.26 0.51
N GLU A 193 25.97 -15.28 0.09
CA GLU A 193 26.87 -15.41 -1.06
C GLU A 193 27.79 -16.64 -0.98
N LYS A 194 27.98 -17.30 -2.13
CA LYS A 194 28.81 -18.48 -2.27
C LYS A 194 30.28 -18.08 -2.18
N ASN A 195 30.96 -18.45 -1.10
CA ASN A 195 32.41 -18.23 -0.96
C ASN A 195 33.17 -19.56 -0.98
N VAL A 196 33.42 -20.07 -2.19
CA VAL A 196 34.04 -21.39 -2.42
C VAL A 196 35.48 -21.43 -1.89
N TRP A 197 36.25 -20.38 -2.12
CA TRP A 197 37.67 -20.34 -1.74
C TRP A 197 37.87 -20.48 -0.23
N LYS A 198 37.06 -19.77 0.57
CA LYS A 198 37.08 -19.90 2.03
C LYS A 198 36.69 -21.31 2.50
N ALA A 199 35.71 -21.93 1.85
CA ALA A 199 35.32 -23.30 2.17
C ALA A 199 36.45 -24.29 1.84
N VAL A 200 37.07 -24.19 0.66
CA VAL A 200 38.19 -25.05 0.26
C VAL A 200 39.37 -24.92 1.23
N LEU A 201 39.79 -23.69 1.55
CA LEU A 201 40.87 -23.45 2.50
C LEU A 201 40.56 -24.05 3.88
N ALA A 202 39.36 -23.84 4.42
CA ALA A 202 38.96 -24.40 5.71
C ALA A 202 39.00 -25.93 5.74
N ASN A 203 38.58 -26.58 4.64
CA ASN A 203 38.66 -28.04 4.53
C ASN A 203 40.12 -28.54 4.44
N ILE A 204 41.02 -27.82 3.76
CA ILE A 204 42.45 -28.17 3.70
C ILE A 204 43.11 -28.02 5.08
N PHE A 205 42.82 -26.92 5.79
CA PHE A 205 43.33 -26.71 7.15
C PHE A 205 42.87 -27.81 8.12
N ASP A 206 41.61 -28.26 8.04
CA ASP A 206 41.09 -29.38 8.85
C ASP A 206 41.89 -30.68 8.67
N ILE A 207 42.37 -30.94 7.44
CA ILE A 207 43.16 -32.13 7.11
C ILE A 207 44.58 -31.97 7.66
N ILE A 208 45.23 -30.83 7.40
CA ILE A 208 46.60 -30.56 7.83
C ILE A 208 46.73 -30.57 9.35
N THR A 209 45.72 -30.05 10.05
CA THR A 209 45.73 -29.93 11.52
C THR A 209 45.11 -31.15 12.23
N ILE A 210 44.59 -32.13 11.48
CA ILE A 210 43.93 -33.34 12.01
C ILE A 210 42.76 -32.99 12.94
N THR A 211 42.18 -31.79 12.82
CA THR A 211 41.01 -31.35 13.61
C THR A 211 39.70 -31.90 13.06
N PHE A 212 39.74 -32.53 11.87
CA PHE A 212 38.56 -33.02 11.16
C PHE A 212 37.57 -33.84 12.01
N PRO A 213 37.96 -34.72 12.96
CA PRO A 213 36.97 -35.49 13.72
C PRO A 213 36.11 -34.58 14.60
N VAL A 214 36.74 -33.56 15.20
CA VAL A 214 36.09 -32.60 16.10
C VAL A 214 35.28 -31.58 15.28
N THR A 215 35.85 -31.02 14.22
CA THR A 215 35.19 -29.99 13.42
C THR A 215 34.01 -30.54 12.62
N ARG A 216 34.09 -31.77 12.10
CA ARG A 216 32.95 -32.41 11.41
C ARG A 216 31.80 -32.73 12.35
N VAL A 217 32.07 -33.22 13.56
CA VAL A 217 31.03 -33.44 14.58
C VAL A 217 30.36 -32.12 14.96
N TYR A 218 31.14 -31.06 15.19
CA TYR A 218 30.60 -29.73 15.48
C TYR A 218 29.74 -29.18 14.32
N LEU A 219 30.22 -29.26 13.08
CA LEU A 219 29.49 -28.77 11.90
C LEU A 219 28.23 -29.58 11.63
N LEU A 220 28.25 -30.89 11.86
CA LEU A 220 27.09 -31.77 11.79
C LEU A 220 26.02 -31.33 12.80
N LEU A 221 26.39 -31.23 14.08
CA LEU A 221 25.48 -30.79 15.14
C LEU A 221 24.93 -29.40 14.83
N LYS A 222 25.79 -28.47 14.41
CA LYS A 222 25.37 -27.13 14.00
C LYS A 222 24.33 -27.16 12.89
N GLY A 223 24.57 -27.92 11.82
CA GLY A 223 23.62 -28.08 10.72
C GLY A 223 22.30 -28.69 11.17
N VAL A 224 22.33 -29.74 12.01
CA VAL A 224 21.13 -30.39 12.55
C VAL A 224 20.33 -29.43 13.42
N PHE A 225 20.97 -28.72 14.33
CA PHE A 225 20.28 -27.82 15.27
C PHE A 225 19.77 -26.53 14.60
N THR A 226 20.43 -26.02 13.56
CA THR A 226 19.97 -24.79 12.88
C THR A 226 18.96 -25.06 11.77
N PHE A 227 18.86 -26.30 11.25
CA PHE A 227 17.96 -26.64 10.15
C PHE A 227 16.48 -26.29 10.41
N PRO A 228 15.86 -26.65 11.55
CA PRO A 228 14.45 -26.33 11.79
C PRO A 228 14.16 -24.83 11.73
N SER A 229 15.07 -24.01 12.27
CA SER A 229 14.94 -22.55 12.25
C SER A 229 15.01 -21.98 10.84
N GLU A 230 15.92 -22.49 10.00
CA GLU A 230 16.10 -22.03 8.61
C GLU A 230 14.95 -22.49 7.72
N SER A 231 14.51 -23.75 7.87
CA SER A 231 13.35 -24.27 7.15
C SER A 231 12.10 -23.45 7.46
N LYS A 232 11.84 -23.19 8.76
CA LYS A 232 10.73 -22.31 9.19
C LYS A 232 10.86 -20.91 8.63
N ARG A 233 12.07 -20.31 8.61
CA ARG A 233 12.32 -18.98 8.06
C ARG A 233 11.92 -18.89 6.58
N ARG A 234 12.30 -19.88 5.77
CA ARG A 234 11.99 -19.90 4.33
C ARG A 234 10.50 -20.13 4.04
N ILE A 235 9.87 -21.05 4.77
CA ILE A 235 8.42 -21.24 4.70
C ILE A 235 7.70 -19.93 5.07
N THR A 236 8.13 -19.27 6.15
CA THR A 236 7.55 -17.99 6.58
C THR A 236 7.71 -16.90 5.52
N LEU A 237 8.90 -16.79 4.91
CA LEU A 237 9.16 -15.81 3.86
C LEU A 237 8.31 -16.08 2.60
N LYS A 238 8.23 -17.33 2.16
CA LYS A 238 7.38 -17.74 1.03
C LYS A 238 5.90 -17.44 1.29
N ASN A 239 5.41 -17.79 2.49
CA ASN A 239 4.05 -17.49 2.90
C ASN A 239 3.79 -15.98 3.00
N ALA A 240 4.77 -15.18 3.40
CA ALA A 240 4.65 -13.72 3.42
C ALA A 240 4.48 -13.16 2.00
N HIS A 241 5.27 -13.61 1.02
CA HIS A 241 5.10 -13.22 -0.38
C HIS A 241 3.74 -13.65 -0.94
N ASN A 242 3.31 -14.90 -0.69
CA ASN A 242 1.97 -15.36 -1.10
C ASN A 242 0.85 -14.50 -0.49
N LYS A 243 0.99 -14.13 0.79
CA LYS A 243 0.01 -13.27 1.47
C LYS A 243 -0.01 -11.87 0.88
N LEU A 244 1.15 -11.30 0.54
CA LEU A 244 1.23 -9.99 -0.12
C LEU A 244 0.60 -10.05 -1.51
N ALA A 245 0.87 -11.10 -2.29
CA ALA A 245 0.22 -11.31 -3.59
C ALA A 245 -1.31 -11.39 -3.48
N GLU A 246 -1.83 -12.12 -2.47
CA GLU A 246 -3.26 -12.20 -2.21
C GLU A 246 -3.86 -10.82 -1.84
N LEU A 247 -3.16 -10.03 -1.03
CA LEU A 247 -3.59 -8.68 -0.66
C LEU A 247 -3.62 -7.75 -1.85
N GLU A 248 -2.58 -7.73 -2.69
CA GLU A 248 -2.56 -6.92 -3.91
C GLU A 248 -3.65 -7.36 -4.90
N GLY A 249 -3.92 -8.66 -5.02
CA GLY A 249 -5.04 -9.18 -5.82
C GLY A 249 -6.39 -8.66 -5.33
N LYS A 250 -6.63 -8.71 -4.01
CA LYS A 250 -7.84 -8.13 -3.41
C LYS A 250 -7.93 -6.63 -3.71
N ARG A 251 -6.83 -5.89 -3.59
CA ARG A 251 -6.74 -4.44 -3.91
C ARG A 251 -7.16 -4.14 -5.33
N ALA A 252 -6.59 -4.84 -6.30
CA ALA A 252 -7.00 -4.72 -7.70
C ALA A 252 -8.51 -4.95 -7.90
N GLU A 253 -9.06 -6.05 -7.36
CA GLU A 253 -10.49 -6.36 -7.50
C GLU A 253 -11.39 -5.26 -6.94
N SER A 254 -11.05 -4.70 -5.78
CA SER A 254 -11.88 -3.66 -5.19
C SER A 254 -11.79 -2.33 -5.92
N TYR A 255 -10.62 -1.96 -6.45
CA TYR A 255 -10.49 -0.78 -7.30
C TYR A 255 -11.30 -0.92 -8.60
N LEU A 256 -11.26 -2.10 -9.23
CA LEU A 256 -12.07 -2.41 -10.42
C LEU A 256 -13.58 -2.44 -10.12
N ASN A 257 -13.99 -2.81 -8.90
CA ASN A 257 -15.40 -2.81 -8.52
C ASN A 257 -15.98 -1.41 -8.21
N ILE A 258 -15.13 -0.41 -7.94
CA ILE A 258 -15.57 1.00 -7.83
C ILE A 258 -15.61 1.68 -9.22
N GLY A 259 -14.66 1.33 -10.08
CA GLY A 259 -14.46 1.88 -11.43
C GLY A 259 -15.63 1.61 -12.37
#